data_AF-A0A3E4WFT3-F1
#
_entry.id   AF-A0A3E4WFT3-F1
#
_cell.length_a   1.000
_cell.length_b   1.000
_cell.length_c   1.000
_cell.angle_alpha   90.00
_cell.angle_beta   90.00
_cell.angle_gamma   90.00
#
_symmetry.space_group_name_H-M   'P 1'
#
loop_
_entity.id
_entity.type
_entity.pdbx_description
1 polymer ?
#
loop_
_entity_poly.entity_id
_entity_poly.type
_entity_poly.pdbx_seq_one_letter_code
_entity_poly.pdbx_strand_id
1 'polypeptide(L)'
;MTRHEIEEELDGLYKDLNFAYNADEETLCRAFNADSKQEYIKVLTEEVDKYEALLEEYNLPEDDGMDYINLQLSQGMAVTRW
;
A
#
# COMPACT_ATOMS: atom_id res chain seq x y z
N MET A 1 -2.35 0.83 14.23
CA MET A 1 -1.18 0.65 13.37
C MET A 1 -0.55 2.00 13.14
N THR A 2 0.71 2.10 13.51
CA THR A 2 1.62 3.16 13.12
C THR A 2 2.21 2.82 11.74
N ARG A 3 2.71 3.82 11.03
CA ARG A 3 3.39 3.61 9.74
C ARG A 3 4.46 2.51 9.81
N HIS A 4 5.24 2.47 10.90
CA HIS A 4 6.30 1.49 11.09
C HIS A 4 5.75 0.06 11.17
N GLU A 5 4.64 -0.14 11.88
CA GLU A 5 3.99 -1.46 11.96
C GLU A 5 3.48 -1.93 10.58
N ILE A 6 2.99 -1.01 9.74
CA ILE A 6 2.56 -1.32 8.37
C ILE A 6 3.75 -1.70 7.48
N GLU A 7 4.87 -0.98 7.59
CA GLU A 7 6.10 -1.29 6.86
C GLU A 7 6.68 -2.66 7.27
N GLU A 8 6.63 -3.01 8.56
CA GLU A 8 7.06 -4.32 9.05
C GLU A 8 6.14 -5.46 8.58
N GLU A 9 4.82 -5.26 8.58
CA GLU A 9 3.87 -6.23 8.02
C GLU A 9 4.09 -6.42 6.51
N LEU A 10 4.29 -5.33 5.76
CA LEU A 10 4.62 -5.38 4.33
C LEU A 10 5.90 -6.17 4.05
N ASP A 11 6.97 -5.95 4.82
CA ASP A 11 8.21 -6.72 4.67
C ASP A 11 7.99 -8.23 4.90
N GLY A 12 7.13 -8.59 5.85
CA GLY A 12 6.67 -9.96 6.08
C GLY A 12 5.92 -10.53 4.87
N LEU A 13 4.91 -9.81 4.38
CA LEU A 13 4.13 -10.22 3.20
C LEU A 13 4.99 -10.38 1.94
N TYR A 14 5.97 -9.49 1.74
CA TYR A 14 6.93 -9.60 0.63
C TYR A 14 7.84 -10.83 0.77
N LYS A 15 8.26 -11.20 1.99
CA LYS A 15 9.01 -12.43 2.23
C LYS A 15 8.17 -13.67 1.95
N ASP A 16 6.91 -13.68 2.37
CA ASP A 16 5.98 -14.78 2.12
C ASP A 16 5.67 -14.91 0.63
N LEU A 17 5.50 -13.79 -0.07
CA LEU A 17 5.33 -13.75 -1.51
C LEU A 17 6.58 -14.24 -2.24
N ASN A 18 7.78 -13.82 -1.82
CA ASN A 18 9.02 -14.33 -2.40
C ASN A 18 9.20 -15.83 -2.12
N PHE A 19 8.86 -16.31 -0.93
CA PHE A 19 8.82 -17.73 -0.61
C PHE A 19 7.83 -18.46 -1.50
N ALA A 20 6.64 -17.91 -1.70
CA ALA A 20 5.60 -18.46 -2.56
C ALA A 20 6.08 -18.60 -4.01
N TYR A 21 6.77 -17.59 -4.55
CA TYR A 21 7.33 -17.65 -5.90
C TYR A 21 8.44 -18.69 -6.03
N ASN A 22 9.32 -18.81 -5.05
CA ASN A 22 10.46 -19.74 -5.08
C ASN A 22 10.08 -21.19 -4.71
N ALA A 23 9.02 -21.39 -3.93
CA ALA A 23 8.54 -22.70 -3.52
C ALA A 23 7.74 -23.39 -4.65
N ASP A 24 7.88 -24.72 -4.74
CA ASP A 24 7.00 -25.55 -5.57
C ASP A 24 5.56 -25.52 -5.07
N GLU A 25 4.60 -25.54 -6.00
CA GLU A 25 3.17 -25.48 -5.69
C GLU A 25 2.76 -26.55 -4.67
N GLU A 26 3.28 -27.78 -4.79
CA GLU A 26 3.00 -28.86 -3.85
C GLU A 26 3.46 -28.53 -2.41
N THR A 27 4.64 -27.91 -2.26
CA THR A 27 5.19 -27.53 -0.95
C THR A 27 4.37 -26.40 -0.34
N LEU A 28 3.96 -25.45 -1.17
CA LEU A 28 3.23 -24.26 -0.78
C LEU A 28 1.79 -24.59 -0.40
N CYS A 29 1.07 -25.33 -1.26
CA CYS A 29 -0.27 -25.83 -0.98
C CYS A 29 -0.27 -26.72 0.27
N ARG A 30 0.78 -27.50 0.52
CA ARG A 30 0.87 -28.32 1.73
C ARG A 30 1.18 -27.53 2.99
N ALA A 31 2.02 -26.50 2.90
CA ALA A 31 2.39 -25.65 4.03
C ALA A 31 1.26 -24.69 4.44
N PHE A 32 0.59 -24.09 3.46
CA PHE A 32 -0.42 -23.04 3.65
C PHE A 32 -1.85 -23.50 3.42
N ASN A 33 -2.06 -24.77 3.08
CA ASN A 33 -3.39 -25.36 2.79
C ASN A 33 -4.18 -24.56 1.75
N ALA A 34 -3.47 -24.01 0.76
CA ALA A 34 -4.04 -23.23 -0.32
C ALA A 34 -4.47 -24.15 -1.48
N ASP A 35 -5.58 -23.84 -2.15
CA ASP A 35 -6.08 -24.60 -3.30
C ASP A 35 -5.16 -24.51 -4.52
N SER A 36 -4.47 -23.38 -4.71
CA SER A 36 -3.43 -23.21 -5.72
C SER A 36 -2.42 -22.13 -5.30
N LYS A 37 -1.17 -22.28 -5.78
CA LYS A 37 -0.13 -21.26 -5.63
C LYS A 37 -0.57 -19.91 -6.20
N GLN A 38 -1.31 -19.90 -7.32
CA GLN A 38 -1.80 -18.66 -7.91
C GLN A 38 -2.80 -17.93 -7.02
N GLU A 39 -3.71 -18.68 -6.37
CA GLU A 39 -4.71 -18.08 -5.49
C GLU A 39 -4.06 -17.51 -4.24
N TYR A 40 -3.08 -18.23 -3.66
CA TYR A 40 -2.30 -17.74 -2.52
C TYR A 40 -1.51 -16.46 -2.86
N ILE A 41 -0.81 -16.44 -3.99
CA ILE A 41 -0.08 -15.24 -4.45
C ILE A 41 -1.04 -14.09 -4.69
N LYS A 42 -2.22 -14.35 -5.26
CA LYS A 42 -3.22 -13.31 -5.50
C LYS A 42 -3.70 -12.69 -4.19
N VAL A 43 -4.07 -13.51 -3.21
CA VAL A 43 -4.50 -13.02 -1.88
C VAL A 43 -3.39 -12.21 -1.22
N LEU A 44 -2.15 -12.72 -1.22
CA LEU A 44 -0.99 -11.98 -0.70
C LEU A 44 -0.79 -10.64 -1.41
N THR A 45 -0.95 -10.59 -2.74
CA THR A 45 -0.81 -9.36 -3.52
C THR A 45 -1.92 -8.37 -3.15
N GLU A 46 -3.16 -8.84 -3.01
CA GLU A 46 -4.29 -8.01 -2.58
C GLU A 46 -4.08 -7.44 -1.15
N GLU A 47 -3.45 -8.21 -0.26
CA GLU A 47 -3.08 -7.73 1.07
C GLU A 47 -1.97 -6.68 1.02
N VAL A 48 -0.92 -6.90 0.22
CA VAL A 48 0.15 -5.92 0.00
C VAL A 48 -0.42 -4.60 -0.55
N ASP A 49 -1.26 -4.67 -1.60
CA ASP A 49 -1.91 -3.49 -2.19
C ASP A 49 -2.69 -2.68 -1.14
N LYS A 50 -3.42 -3.38 -0.25
CA LYS A 50 -4.17 -2.72 0.82
C LYS A 50 -3.27 -1.98 1.81
N TYR A 51 -2.17 -2.59 2.22
CA TYR A 51 -1.20 -1.98 3.14
C TYR A 51 -0.41 -0.85 2.47
N GLU A 52 -0.06 -0.97 1.19
CA GLU A 52 0.54 0.12 0.41
C GLU A 52 -0.41 1.30 0.26
N ALA A 53 -1.69 1.06 -0.02
CA ALA A 53 -2.70 2.10 -0.10
C ALA A 53 -2.89 2.83 1.24
N LEU A 54 -2.92 2.08 2.36
CA LEU A 54 -2.91 2.66 3.70
C LEU A 54 -1.66 3.52 3.93
N LEU A 55 -0.49 3.03 3.52
CA LEU A 55 0.76 3.76 3.69
C LEU A 55 0.84 5.01 2.81
N GLU A 56 0.26 4.98 1.61
CA GLU A 56 0.09 6.14 0.74
C GLU A 56 -0.83 7.17 1.39
N GLU A 57 -1.95 6.75 1.97
CA GLU A 57 -2.85 7.62 2.74
C GLU A 57 -2.12 8.30 3.90
N TYR A 58 -1.24 7.58 4.59
CA TYR A 58 -0.37 8.16 5.63
C TYR A 58 0.70 9.12 5.11
N ASN A 59 1.10 9.03 3.83
CA ASN A 59 2.09 9.92 3.22
C ASN A 59 1.46 11.11 2.48
N LEU A 60 0.16 11.08 2.22
CA LEU A 60 -0.54 12.23 1.67
C LEU A 60 -0.41 13.38 2.67
N PRO A 61 0.04 14.58 2.23
CA PRO A 61 -0.04 15.75 3.08
C PRO A 61 -1.51 15.92 3.48
N GLU A 62 -1.77 16.16 4.76
CA GLU A 62 -3.13 16.51 5.19
C GLU A 62 -3.58 17.69 4.33
N ASP A 63 -4.61 17.45 3.50
CA ASP A 63 -5.29 18.53 2.80
C ASP A 63 -5.90 19.41 3.88
N ASP A 64 -5.31 20.58 4.09
CA ASP A 64 -5.82 21.57 5.03
C ASP A 64 -7.17 22.16 4.55
N GLY A 65 -7.66 21.72 3.38
CA GLY A 65 -8.90 22.13 2.76
C GLY A 65 -8.88 23.58 2.33
N MET A 66 -7.70 24.22 2.34
CA MET A 66 -7.58 25.62 2.00
C MET A 66 -7.50 25.77 0.49
N ASP A 67 -8.50 26.43 -0.06
CA ASP A 67 -8.48 26.86 -1.45
C ASP A 67 -7.50 28.05 -1.61
N TYR A 68 -6.21 27.71 -1.67
CA TYR A 68 -5.12 28.67 -1.85
C TYR A 68 -5.28 29.51 -3.12
N ILE A 69 -5.95 28.97 -4.15
CA ILE A 69 -6.25 29.69 -5.38
C ILE A 69 -7.27 30.79 -5.11
N ASN A 70 -8.38 30.49 -4.45
CA ASN A 70 -9.38 31.50 -4.08
C ASN A 70 -8.82 32.52 -3.08
N LEU A 71 -7.95 32.10 -2.15
CA LEU A 71 -7.28 33.02 -1.24
C LEU A 71 -6.38 34.02 -1.99
N GLN A 72 -5.59 33.55 -2.95
CA GLN A 72 -4.74 34.39 -3.79
C GLN A 72 -5.57 35.41 -4.59
N LEU A 73 -6.68 34.98 -5.18
CA LEU A 73 -7.60 35.85 -5.92
C LEU A 73 -8.24 36.91 -5.03
N SER A 74 -8.71 36.52 -3.84
CA SER A 74 -9.31 37.44 -2.86
C SER A 74 -8.32 38.52 -2.37
N GLN A 75 -7.04 38.16 -2.29
CA GLN A 75 -5.96 39.07 -1.91
C GLN A 75 -5.38 39.89 -3.09
N GLY A 76 -5.88 39.68 -4.31
CA GLY A 76 -5.38 40.36 -5.52
C GLY A 76 -3.97 39.91 -5.94
N MET A 77 -3.53 38.74 -5.49
CA MET A 77 -2.24 38.16 -5.84
C MET A 77 -2.32 37.40 -7.17
N ALA A 78 -1.18 37.27 -7.85
CA ALA A 78 -1.09 36.42 -9.02
C ALA A 78 -1.22 34.94 -8.60
N VAL A 79 -2.08 34.18 -9.30
CA VAL A 79 -2.30 32.77 -8.98
C VAL A 79 -1.05 31.96 -9.34
N THR A 80 -0.44 31.34 -8.34
CA THR A 80 0.63 30.36 -8.53
C THR A 80 0.07 28.95 -8.46
N ARG A 81 0.36 28.16 -9.50
CA ARG A 81 0.08 26.72 -9.54
C ARG A 81 1.38 26.01 -9.18
N TRP A 82 1.37 25.28 -8.07
CA TRP A 82 2.48 24.47 -7.59
C TRP A 82 2.25 23.02 -7.98
#